data_AF-A0A6G3Y104-F1
#
_entry.id   AF-A0A6G3Y104-F1
#
_cell.length_a   1.000
_cell.length_b   1.000
_cell.length_c   1.000
_cell.angle_alpha   90.00
_cell.angle_beta   90.00
_cell.angle_gamma   90.00
#
_symmetry.space_group_name_H-M   'P 1'
#
loop_
_entity.id
_entity.type
_entity.pdbx_description
1 polymer ?
#
loop_
_entity_poly.entity_id
_entity_poly.type
_entity_poly.pdbx_seq_one_letter_code
_entity_poly.pdbx_strand_id
1 'polypeptide(L)'
;TRFVRVDITANTGWSAAQLSELEVRGAGGSSADLAAGKTLTASSTNRSRTPADANDGNRDSYWASREGQFPQWIQADLGASLGVDRVVLRLPDGWTARSQTLKLQGSANGTDFTD
;
A
#
# COMPACT_ATOMS: atom_id res chain seq x y z
N THR A 1 -9.01 12.72 -1.56
CA THR A 1 -7.60 12.67 -1.16
C THR A 1 -6.72 12.59 -2.40
N ARG A 2 -5.47 13.09 -2.36
CA ARG A 2 -4.48 12.90 -3.44
C ARG A 2 -3.56 11.73 -3.15
N PHE A 3 -3.17 11.58 -1.89
CA PHE A 3 -2.34 10.48 -1.43
C PHE A 3 -3.16 9.51 -0.61
N VAL A 4 -2.91 8.22 -0.80
CA VAL A 4 -3.46 7.14 0.01
C VAL A 4 -2.29 6.37 0.58
N ARG A 5 -2.18 6.27 1.89
CA ARG A 5 -1.07 5.61 2.59
C ARG A 5 -1.59 4.47 3.45
N VAL A 6 -0.88 3.34 3.38
CA VAL A 6 -1.02 2.24 4.33
C VAL A 6 0.17 2.31 5.28
N ASP A 7 -0.08 2.61 6.54
CA ASP A 7 0.92 2.64 7.61
C ASP A 7 0.83 1.35 8.42
N ILE A 8 1.82 0.47 8.27
CA ILE A 8 1.84 -0.87 8.87
C ILE A 8 2.75 -0.82 10.11
N THR A 9 2.23 -1.26 11.24
CA THR A 9 2.89 -1.18 12.55
C THR A 9 3.30 -2.54 13.10
N ALA A 10 2.77 -3.64 12.56
CA ALA A 10 3.18 -5.00 12.91
C ALA A 10 2.83 -5.98 11.79
N ASN A 11 3.60 -7.07 11.66
CA ASN A 11 3.31 -8.20 10.80
C ASN A 11 3.79 -9.50 11.45
N THR A 12 2.97 -10.55 11.42
CA THR A 12 3.39 -11.90 11.83
C THR A 12 3.95 -12.69 10.63
N GLY A 13 4.71 -13.76 10.89
CA GLY A 13 5.35 -14.56 9.85
C GLY A 13 6.67 -13.98 9.33
N TRP A 14 6.76 -12.67 9.12
CA TRP A 14 8.04 -11.97 8.87
C TRP A 14 7.98 -10.54 9.40
N SER A 15 9.06 -10.08 10.05
CA SER A 15 9.14 -8.76 10.70
C SER A 15 9.41 -7.64 9.69
N ALA A 16 8.54 -7.52 8.68
CA ALA A 16 8.54 -6.47 7.66
C ALA A 16 7.10 -6.16 7.25
N ALA A 17 6.81 -4.92 6.83
CA ALA A 17 5.56 -4.59 6.15
C ALA A 17 5.58 -5.16 4.73
N GLN A 18 4.46 -5.72 4.27
CA GLN A 18 4.39 -6.40 2.98
C GLN A 18 3.02 -6.24 2.33
N LEU A 19 3.00 -5.96 1.03
CA LEU A 19 1.80 -5.96 0.21
C LEU A 19 2.16 -6.40 -1.22
N SER A 20 1.32 -7.25 -1.81
CA SER A 20 1.40 -7.57 -3.25
C SER A 20 0.61 -6.59 -4.10
N GLU A 21 -0.43 -5.97 -3.54
CA GLU A 21 -1.19 -4.94 -4.25
C GLU A 21 -1.73 -3.90 -3.27
N LEU A 22 -1.67 -2.63 -3.69
CA LEU A 22 -2.37 -1.49 -3.12
C LEU A 22 -3.26 -0.87 -4.20
N GLU A 23 -4.52 -1.30 -4.24
CA GLU A 23 -5.50 -0.77 -5.19
C GLU A 23 -6.36 0.30 -4.51
N VAL A 24 -6.59 1.43 -5.18
CA VAL A 24 -7.41 2.53 -4.67
C VAL A 24 -8.64 2.70 -5.55
N ARG A 25 -9.82 2.42 -5.02
CA ARG A 25 -11.08 2.51 -5.77
C ARG A 25 -11.74 3.87 -5.57
N GLY A 26 -12.24 4.41 -6.68
CA GLY A 26 -12.85 5.73 -6.73
C GLY A 26 -14.31 5.74 -6.31
N ALA A 27 -14.72 6.82 -5.63
CA ALA A 27 -16.11 7.02 -5.24
C ALA A 27 -17.06 7.08 -6.44
N GLY A 28 -18.33 6.71 -6.21
CA GLY A 28 -19.39 6.74 -7.23
C GLY A 28 -19.62 5.40 -7.94
N GLY A 29 -19.18 4.28 -7.36
CA GLY A 29 -19.45 2.94 -7.87
C GLY A 29 -18.55 2.50 -9.04
N SER A 30 -17.52 3.28 -9.35
CA SER A 30 -16.50 2.89 -10.33
C SER A 30 -15.68 1.73 -9.78
N SER A 31 -15.49 0.68 -10.60
CA SER A 31 -14.53 -0.37 -10.30
C SER A 31 -13.10 0.02 -10.66
N ALA A 32 -12.85 1.20 -11.22
CA ALA A 32 -11.51 1.61 -11.63
C ALA A 32 -10.55 1.70 -10.44
N ASP A 33 -9.33 1.21 -10.65
CA ASP A 33 -8.22 1.46 -9.75
C ASP A 33 -7.57 2.80 -10.11
N LEU A 34 -7.65 3.75 -9.20
CA LEU A 34 -7.08 5.08 -9.32
C LEU A 34 -5.54 5.07 -9.14
N ALA A 35 -5.00 4.04 -8.49
CA ALA A 35 -3.56 3.87 -8.31
C ALA A 35 -2.91 3.14 -9.50
N ALA A 36 -3.67 2.45 -10.35
CA ALA A 36 -3.13 1.71 -11.48
C ALA A 36 -2.28 2.61 -12.40
N GLY A 37 -1.05 2.18 -12.66
CA GLY A 37 -0.07 2.93 -13.46
C GLY A 37 0.48 4.21 -12.81
N LYS A 38 0.11 4.48 -11.54
CA LYS A 38 0.71 5.55 -10.73
C LYS A 38 1.94 5.07 -9.98
N THR A 39 2.76 6.02 -9.57
CA THR A 39 3.93 5.74 -8.74
C THR A 39 3.50 5.44 -7.31
N LEU A 40 3.94 4.30 -6.79
CA LEU A 40 3.98 4.03 -5.35
C LEU A 40 5.33 4.44 -4.77
N THR A 41 5.32 5.01 -3.57
CA THR A 41 6.54 5.24 -2.77
C THR A 41 6.39 4.58 -1.40
N ALA A 42 7.51 4.28 -0.75
CA ALA A 42 7.51 3.66 0.57
C ALA A 42 8.59 4.23 1.48
N SER A 43 8.43 4.02 2.79
CA SER A 43 9.42 4.41 3.81
C SER A 43 10.76 3.70 3.63
N SER A 44 10.72 2.45 3.17
CA SER A 44 11.91 1.66 2.86
C SER A 44 11.58 0.51 1.91
N THR A 45 12.61 -0.22 1.51
CA THR A 45 12.50 -1.38 0.62
C THR A 45 13.50 -2.45 1.04
N ASN A 46 13.12 -3.72 0.90
CA ASN A 46 13.99 -4.85 1.13
C ASN A 46 14.50 -5.40 -0.20
N ARG A 47 15.76 -5.08 -0.52
CA ARG A 47 16.45 -5.56 -1.74
C ARG A 47 15.64 -5.18 -2.99
N SER A 48 15.18 -6.18 -3.75
CA SER A 48 14.48 -6.02 -5.01
C SER A 48 12.94 -5.96 -4.88
N ARG A 49 12.39 -5.97 -3.65
CA ARG A 49 10.95 -5.96 -3.37
C ARG A 49 10.42 -4.54 -3.24
N THR A 50 10.43 -3.84 -4.35
CA THR A 50 10.21 -2.39 -4.46
C THR A 50 8.73 -2.03 -4.33
N PRO A 51 8.37 -0.74 -4.12
CA PRO A 51 6.96 -0.33 -4.07
C PRO A 51 6.22 -0.58 -5.40
N ALA A 52 6.93 -0.66 -6.52
CA ALA A 52 6.33 -0.97 -7.82
C ALA A 52 5.71 -2.37 -7.86
N ASP A 53 6.27 -3.32 -7.10
CA ASP A 53 5.77 -4.69 -6.95
C ASP A 53 4.45 -4.77 -6.17
N ALA A 54 3.90 -3.63 -5.72
CA ALA A 54 2.59 -3.52 -5.09
C ALA A 54 1.57 -2.79 -5.98
N ASN A 55 1.88 -2.58 -7.26
CA ASN A 55 1.00 -1.94 -8.25
C ASN A 55 1.28 -2.45 -9.68
N ASP A 56 1.75 -3.69 -9.81
CA ASP A 56 2.11 -4.32 -11.08
C ASP A 56 1.02 -5.28 -11.59
N GLY A 57 -0.05 -5.50 -10.81
CA GLY A 57 -1.13 -6.42 -11.15
C GLY A 57 -0.73 -7.90 -11.00
N ASN A 58 0.43 -8.18 -10.41
CA ASN A 58 0.94 -9.53 -10.19
C ASN A 58 0.98 -9.86 -8.70
N ARG A 59 0.05 -10.72 -8.29
CA ARG A 59 -0.08 -11.15 -6.89
C ARG A 59 1.09 -11.99 -6.38
N ASP A 60 1.95 -12.51 -7.25
CA ASP A 60 3.13 -13.28 -6.87
C ASP A 60 4.35 -12.39 -6.53
N SER A 61 4.39 -11.16 -7.03
CA SER A 61 5.33 -10.12 -6.59
C SER A 61 4.78 -9.37 -5.37
N TYR A 62 5.68 -8.75 -4.62
CA TYR A 62 5.29 -7.95 -3.46
C TYR A 62 6.35 -6.94 -3.07
N TRP A 63 5.91 -5.77 -2.62
CA TRP A 63 6.74 -4.86 -1.86
C TRP A 63 7.02 -5.43 -0.47
N ALA A 64 8.23 -5.22 0.03
CA ALA A 64 8.56 -5.44 1.43
C ALA A 64 9.43 -4.32 1.99
N SER A 65 9.15 -3.90 3.22
CA SER A 65 9.98 -2.93 3.94
C SER A 65 11.27 -3.57 4.47
N ARG A 66 12.19 -2.72 4.94
CA ARG A 66 13.32 -3.14 5.76
C ARG A 66 12.82 -3.93 6.98
N GLU A 67 13.55 -4.98 7.31
CA GLU A 67 13.22 -5.89 8.40
C GLU A 67 13.49 -5.29 9.79
N GLY A 68 12.68 -5.69 10.77
CA GLY A 68 12.83 -5.35 12.19
C GLY A 68 12.50 -3.89 12.52
N GLN A 69 11.89 -3.16 11.59
CA GLN A 69 11.52 -1.76 11.75
C GLN A 69 10.06 -1.56 11.45
N PHE A 70 9.37 -0.96 12.42
CA PHE A 70 8.01 -0.46 12.31
C PHE A 70 7.92 0.90 13.03
N PRO A 71 7.01 1.80 12.64
CA PRO A 71 6.08 1.67 11.50
C PRO A 71 6.81 1.73 10.15
N GLN A 72 6.18 1.17 9.12
CA GLN A 72 6.61 1.29 7.72
C GLN A 72 5.39 1.58 6.87
N TRP A 73 5.56 2.40 5.84
CA TRP A 73 4.47 2.84 5.00
C TRP A 73 4.75 2.62 3.53
N ILE A 74 3.66 2.42 2.78
CA ILE A 74 3.61 2.52 1.32
C ILE A 74 2.43 3.41 0.95
N GLN A 75 2.60 4.27 -0.05
CA GLN A 75 1.57 5.21 -0.46
C GLN A 75 1.49 5.37 -1.98
N ALA A 76 0.27 5.64 -2.46
CA ALA A 76 -0.02 6.02 -3.83
C ALA A 76 -0.14 7.56 -3.95
N ASP A 77 0.50 8.15 -4.97
CA ASP A 77 0.14 9.48 -5.46
C ASP A 77 -0.85 9.32 -6.63
N LEU A 78 -2.11 9.69 -6.40
CA LEU A 78 -3.15 9.61 -7.42
C LEU A 78 -3.01 10.69 -8.51
N GLY A 79 -2.11 11.66 -8.32
CA GLY A 79 -1.83 12.78 -9.22
C GLY A 79 -2.76 13.97 -9.07
N ALA A 80 -3.94 13.78 -8.47
CA ALA A 80 -4.91 14.82 -8.14
C ALA A 80 -5.73 14.45 -6.91
N SER A 81 -6.42 15.41 -6.31
CA SER A 81 -7.38 15.14 -5.25
C SER A 81 -8.64 14.48 -5.84
N LEU A 82 -8.81 13.19 -5.57
CA LEU A 82 -9.91 12.37 -6.05
C LEU A 82 -10.80 11.89 -4.89
N GLY A 83 -12.06 11.57 -5.19
CA GLY A 83 -12.93 10.87 -4.26
C GLY A 83 -12.55 9.39 -4.20
N VAL A 84 -12.23 8.88 -3.00
CA VAL A 84 -11.86 7.48 -2.75
C VAL A 84 -12.92 6.86 -1.86
N ASP A 85 -13.38 5.65 -2.16
CA ASP A 85 -14.40 4.94 -1.39
C ASP A 85 -13.92 3.62 -0.78
N ARG A 86 -12.92 2.97 -1.39
CA ARG A 86 -12.44 1.67 -0.97
C ARG A 86 -10.96 1.53 -1.32
N VAL A 87 -10.23 0.88 -0.42
CA VAL A 87 -8.85 0.45 -0.66
C VAL A 87 -8.81 -1.06 -0.54
N VAL A 88 -8.19 -1.71 -1.52
CA VAL A 88 -8.04 -3.17 -1.54
C VAL A 88 -6.56 -3.47 -1.37
N LEU A 89 -6.26 -4.24 -0.32
CA LEU A 89 -4.92 -4.67 0.02
C LEU A 89 -4.81 -6.17 -0.22
N ARG A 90 -3.72 -6.59 -0.86
CA ARG A 90 -3.47 -8.02 -1.12
C ARG A 90 -2.12 -8.45 -0.58
N LEU A 91 -2.06 -9.75 -0.31
CA LEU A 91 -0.84 -10.50 -0.05
C LEU A 91 -0.75 -11.62 -1.09
N PRO A 92 0.47 -12.12 -1.36
CA PRO A 92 0.65 -13.28 -2.22
C PRO A 92 -0.15 -14.49 -1.75
N ASP A 93 -0.64 -15.25 -2.73
CA ASP A 93 -1.40 -16.47 -2.46
C ASP A 93 -0.46 -17.58 -1.91
N GLY A 94 -1.02 -18.49 -1.11
CA GLY A 94 -0.27 -19.61 -0.52
C GLY A 94 0.68 -19.24 0.63
N TRP A 95 0.80 -17.96 0.99
CA TRP A 95 1.52 -17.54 2.19
C TRP A 95 0.92 -18.13 3.46
N THR A 96 1.80 -18.41 4.44
CA THR A 96 1.34 -18.79 5.79
C THR A 96 0.45 -17.70 6.38
N ALA A 97 -0.56 -18.15 7.12
CA ALA A 97 -1.50 -17.26 7.81
C ALA A 97 -0.74 -16.24 8.67
N ARG A 98 -1.16 -14.98 8.58
CA ARG A 98 -0.53 -13.86 9.27
C ARG A 98 -1.52 -12.76 9.59
N SER A 99 -1.11 -11.88 10.49
CA SER A 99 -1.83 -10.66 10.86
C SER A 99 -0.92 -9.46 10.63
N GLN A 100 -1.42 -8.45 9.93
CA GLN A 100 -0.78 -7.14 9.82
C GLN A 100 -1.64 -6.10 10.54
N THR A 101 -1.03 -5.33 11.44
CA THR A 101 -1.68 -4.17 12.08
C THR A 101 -1.38 -2.95 11.23
N LEU A 102 -2.43 -2.23 10.79
CA LEU A 102 -2.27 -1.11 9.88
C LEU A 102 -3.27 0.02 10.16
N LYS A 103 -2.93 1.19 9.62
CA LYS A 103 -3.82 2.33 9.40
C LYS A 103 -3.91 2.61 7.91
N LEU A 104 -5.10 2.99 7.47
CA LEU A 104 -5.30 3.58 6.16
C LEU A 104 -5.42 5.09 6.33
N GLN A 105 -4.70 5.86 5.52
CA GLN A 105 -4.61 7.30 5.69
C GLN A 105 -4.73 8.06 4.38
N GLY A 106 -5.32 9.26 4.43
CA GLY A 106 -5.43 10.18 3.31
C GLY A 106 -4.60 11.45 3.52
N SER A 107 -4.13 12.06 2.43
CA SER A 107 -3.50 13.38 2.44
C SER A 107 -3.72 14.15 1.13
N ALA A 108 -3.78 15.47 1.20
CA ALA A 108 -3.78 16.34 0.03
C ALA A 108 -2.36 16.70 -0.46
N ASN A 109 -1.36 16.67 0.43
CA ASN A 109 -0.01 17.19 0.18
C ASN A 109 1.10 16.13 0.31
N GLY A 110 0.78 14.95 0.83
CA GLY A 110 1.75 13.85 0.96
C GLY A 110 2.65 13.97 2.19
N THR A 111 2.35 14.89 3.11
CA THR A 111 3.06 15.05 4.39
C THR A 111 2.11 15.02 5.58
N ASP A 112 0.96 15.68 5.47
CA ASP A 112 -0.04 15.75 6.53
C ASP A 112 -1.10 14.70 6.28
N PHE A 113 -1.05 13.61 7.04
CA PHE A 113 -1.94 12.46 6.88
C PHE A 113 -2.95 12.36 8.03
N THR A 114 -4.16 11.96 7.69
CA THR A 114 -5.23 11.65 8.65
C THR A 114 -5.72 10.22 8.44
N ASP A 115 -6.07 9.56 9.54
CA ASP A 115 -6.76 8.26 9.56
C ASP A 115 -8.18 8.37 9.00
#